data_AF-A0A1C0VB58-F1
#
_entry.id   AF-A0A1C0VB58-F1
#
_cell.length_a   1.000
_cell.length_b   1.000
_cell.length_c   1.000
_cell.angle_alpha   90.00
_cell.angle_beta   90.00
_cell.angle_gamma   90.00
#
_symmetry.space_group_name_H-M   'P 1'
#
loop_
_entity.id
_entity.type
_entity.pdbx_description
1 polymer ?
#
loop_
_entity_poly.entity_id
_entity_poly.type
_entity_poly.pdbx_seq_one_letter_code
_entity_poly.pdbx_strand_id
1 'polypeptide(L)'
;MQSIFWSVEEVASRAQQFYENGIRQNVEHSDNIGKMIVIDAETGEYGIDPTGVETALNLKQKNPNARLFNIRIGSDVAVSFGGAMEHTLVVI
;
A
#
# COMPACT_ATOMS: atom_id res chain seq x y z
N MET A 1 -1.33 22.77 6.11
CA MET A 1 -1.80 21.42 5.73
C MET A 1 -2.29 20.77 7.01
N GLN A 2 -3.57 20.44 7.12
CA GLN A 2 -4.13 19.84 8.34
C GLN A 2 -3.58 18.42 8.45
N SER A 3 -2.86 18.09 9.52
CA SER A 3 -2.50 16.71 9.84
C SER A 3 -3.77 16.01 10.30
N ILE A 4 -4.47 15.42 9.34
CA ILE A 4 -5.65 14.62 9.61
C ILE A 4 -5.11 13.33 10.23
N PHE A 5 -5.29 13.15 11.53
CA PHE A 5 -4.94 11.90 12.20
C PHE A 5 -5.96 10.83 11.80
N TRP A 6 -5.79 10.27 10.60
CA TRP A 6 -6.57 9.11 10.19
C TRP A 6 -6.25 7.93 11.09
N SER A 7 -7.26 7.11 11.39
CA SER A 7 -7.00 5.80 11.99
C SER A 7 -6.32 4.88 10.97
N VAL A 8 -5.64 3.85 11.47
CA VAL A 8 -5.01 2.83 10.62
C VAL A 8 -6.01 2.19 9.65
N GLU A 9 -7.26 2.01 10.09
CA GLU A 9 -8.37 1.50 9.27
C GLU A 9 -8.76 2.46 8.14
N GLU A 10 -8.75 3.78 8.39
CA GLU A 10 -9.07 4.79 7.37
C GLU A 10 -7.97 4.87 6.31
N VAL A 11 -6.70 4.77 6.73
CA VAL A 11 -5.55 4.68 5.82
C VAL A 11 -5.68 3.46 4.92
N ALA A 12 -5.99 2.30 5.50
CA ALA A 12 -6.17 1.06 4.76
C ALA A 12 -7.33 1.15 3.76
N SER A 13 -8.49 1.65 4.21
CA SER A 13 -9.68 1.82 3.36
C SER A 13 -9.41 2.75 2.18
N ARG A 14 -8.75 3.90 2.43
CA ARG A 14 -8.43 4.86 1.38
C ARG A 14 -7.41 4.32 0.38
N ALA A 15 -6.35 3.67 0.86
CA ALA A 15 -5.37 3.02 -0.02
C ALA A 15 -6.01 1.91 -0.85
N GLN A 16 -6.93 1.14 -0.26
CA GLN A 16 -7.71 0.13 -0.97
C GLN A 16 -8.60 0.76 -2.05
N GLN A 17 -9.27 1.88 -1.76
CA GLN A 17 -10.05 2.58 -2.79
C GLN A 17 -9.18 3.05 -3.96
N PHE A 18 -7.99 3.59 -3.71
CA PHE A 18 -7.05 3.91 -4.79
C PHE A 18 -6.64 2.67 -5.58
N TYR A 19 -6.39 1.57 -4.87
CA TYR A 19 -6.07 0.29 -5.50
C TYR A 19 -7.19 -0.15 -6.45
N GLU A 20 -8.41 -0.27 -5.95
CA GLU A 20 -9.54 -0.81 -6.72
C GLU A 20 -10.00 0.13 -7.84
N ASN A 21 -10.01 1.45 -7.61
CA ASN A 21 -10.62 2.40 -8.53
C ASN A 21 -9.73 2.78 -9.72
N GLY A 22 -8.40 2.58 -9.62
CA GLY A 22 -7.49 3.02 -10.68
C GLY A 22 -6.19 2.24 -10.79
N ILE A 23 -5.59 1.80 -9.68
CA ILE A 23 -4.26 1.20 -9.73
C ILE A 23 -4.34 -0.25 -10.21
N ARG A 24 -5.34 -1.02 -9.76
CA ARG A 24 -5.54 -2.45 -10.06
C ARG A 24 -5.44 -2.76 -11.57
N GLN A 25 -6.17 -1.99 -12.38
CA GLN A 25 -6.17 -2.11 -13.85
C GLN A 25 -4.83 -1.81 -14.53
N ASN A 26 -3.94 -1.06 -13.86
CA ASN A 26 -2.61 -0.69 -14.36
C ASN A 26 -1.50 -1.60 -13.81
N VAL A 27 -1.75 -2.33 -12.72
CA VAL A 27 -0.71 -3.08 -12.01
C VAL A 27 -0.93 -4.58 -12.04
N GLU A 28 -2.15 -5.09 -12.23
CA GLU A 28 -2.43 -6.53 -12.42
C GLU A 28 -2.07 -7.03 -13.83
N HIS A 29 -0.83 -6.77 -14.27
CA HIS A 29 -0.24 -7.38 -15.45
C HIS A 29 0.66 -8.55 -15.04
N SER A 30 0.83 -9.53 -15.93
CA SER A 30 1.60 -10.75 -15.66
C SER A 30 3.02 -10.51 -15.13
N ASP A 31 3.65 -9.37 -15.46
CA ASP A 31 4.98 -8.99 -14.96
C ASP A 31 4.98 -8.60 -13.47
N ASN A 32 3.86 -8.10 -12.96
CA ASN A 32 3.75 -7.54 -11.62
C ASN A 32 3.04 -8.47 -10.62
N ILE A 33 2.40 -9.54 -11.11
CA ILE A 33 1.79 -10.56 -10.26
C ILE A 33 2.84 -11.11 -9.28
N GLY A 34 2.52 -11.09 -8.00
CA GLY A 34 3.38 -11.57 -6.93
C GLY A 34 4.35 -10.53 -6.36
N LYS A 35 4.51 -9.36 -6.99
CA LYS A 35 5.24 -8.21 -6.42
C LYS A 35 4.39 -7.47 -5.38
N MET A 36 5.04 -6.64 -4.56
CA MET A 36 4.40 -5.78 -3.59
C MET A 36 4.18 -4.39 -4.18
N ILE A 37 3.00 -3.82 -3.93
CA ILE A 37 2.72 -2.42 -4.19
C ILE A 37 2.62 -1.67 -2.86
N VAL A 38 3.24 -0.50 -2.79
CA VAL A 38 3.11 0.43 -1.67
C VAL A 38 2.40 1.66 -2.16
N ILE A 39 1.31 2.03 -1.48
CA ILE A 39 0.43 3.14 -1.83
C ILE A 39 0.47 4.14 -0.66
N ASP A 40 0.74 5.40 -0.97
CA ASP A 40 0.54 6.50 -0.04
C ASP A 40 -0.95 6.86 0.03
N ALA A 41 -1.57 6.64 1.18
CA ALA A 41 -2.99 6.93 1.37
C ALA A 41 -3.30 8.43 1.33
N GLU A 42 -2.33 9.33 1.56
CA GLU A 42 -2.60 10.77 1.52
C GLU A 42 -2.82 11.24 0.08
N THR A 43 -1.88 10.90 -0.80
CA THR A 43 -1.77 11.40 -2.18
C THR A 43 -2.27 10.42 -3.24
N GLY A 44 -2.29 9.12 -2.94
CA GLY A 44 -2.53 8.06 -3.93
C GLY A 44 -1.31 7.73 -4.79
N GLU A 45 -0.13 8.31 -4.52
CA GLU A 45 1.12 7.91 -5.17
C GLU A 45 1.45 6.47 -4.78
N TYR A 46 1.92 5.67 -5.74
CA TYR A 46 2.25 4.27 -5.51
C TYR A 46 3.53 3.87 -6.22
N GLY A 47 4.14 2.79 -5.75
CA GLY A 47 5.21 2.12 -6.47
C GLY A 47 5.19 0.62 -6.23
N ILE A 48 5.82 -0.11 -7.16
CA ILE A 48 5.83 -1.57 -7.18
C ILE A 48 7.27 -2.03 -7.04
N ASP A 49 7.52 -2.92 -6.10
CA ASP A 49 8.82 -3.54 -5.85
C ASP A 49 8.61 -4.99 -5.40
N PRO A 50 9.53 -5.93 -5.67
CA PRO A 50 9.46 -7.30 -5.14
C PRO A 50 9.17 -7.41 -3.64
N THR A 51 9.66 -6.47 -2.82
CA THR A 51 9.55 -6.48 -1.36
C THR A 51 8.70 -5.34 -0.80
N GLY A 52 8.54 -4.24 -1.56
CA GLY A 52 7.89 -3.01 -1.15
C GLY A 52 8.78 -2.08 -0.31
N VAL A 53 9.96 -2.53 0.10
CA VAL A 53 10.86 -1.77 0.99
C VAL A 53 11.46 -0.56 0.29
N GLU A 54 11.95 -0.74 -0.94
CA GLU A 54 12.56 0.34 -1.71
C GLU A 54 11.54 1.43 -2.04
N THR A 55 10.33 1.03 -2.43
CA THR A 55 9.23 1.95 -2.68
C THR A 55 8.85 2.70 -1.41
N ALA A 56 8.68 2.01 -0.28
CA ALA A 56 8.32 2.66 0.98
C ALA A 56 9.37 3.68 1.41
N LEU A 57 10.66 3.35 1.26
CA LEU A 57 11.76 4.26 1.55
C LEU A 57 11.73 5.50 0.65
N ASN A 58 11.51 5.32 -0.66
CA ASN A 58 11.39 6.43 -1.60
C ASN A 58 10.19 7.34 -1.28
N LEU A 59 9.03 6.77 -0.97
CA LEU A 59 7.83 7.53 -0.62
C LEU A 59 8.03 8.31 0.69
N LYS A 60 8.66 7.70 1.70
CA LYS A 60 9.02 8.39 2.94
C LYS A 60 10.06 9.49 2.76
N GLN A 61 11.02 9.31 1.85
CA GLN A 61 11.98 10.36 1.54
C GLN A 61 11.32 11.57 0.88
N LYS A 62 10.33 11.34 0.01
CA LYS A 62 9.55 12.42 -0.62
C LYS A 62 8.60 13.09 0.36
N ASN A 63 7.90 12.31 1.17
CA ASN A 63 6.96 12.81 2.17
C ASN A 63 7.18 12.07 3.50
N PRO A 64 7.83 12.70 4.51
CA PRO A 64 8.07 12.06 5.79
C PRO A 64 6.79 11.81 6.62
N ASN A 65 5.66 12.42 6.24
CA ASN A 65 4.35 12.15 6.84
C ASN A 65 3.51 11.15 6.03
N ALA A 66 4.06 10.59 4.95
CA ALA A 66 3.36 9.64 4.10
C ALA A 66 2.80 8.47 4.91
N ARG A 67 1.56 8.10 4.61
CA ARG A 67 0.86 7.01 5.28
C ARG A 67 0.77 5.84 4.32
N LEU A 68 1.76 4.98 4.43
CA LEU A 68 1.99 3.93 3.46
C LEU A 68 1.17 2.68 3.78
N PHE A 69 0.65 2.06 2.71
CA PHE A 69 -0.11 0.83 2.77
C PHE A 69 0.39 -0.15 1.72
N ASN A 70 0.59 -1.41 2.11
CA ASN A 70 1.26 -2.42 1.29
C ASN A 70 0.25 -3.48 0.86
N ILE A 71 0.20 -3.80 -0.44
CA ILE A 71 -0.69 -4.84 -1.00
C ILE A 71 0.14 -5.76 -1.89
N ARG A 72 -0.20 -7.05 -1.95
CA ARG A 72 0.41 -7.99 -2.90
C ARG A 72 -0.44 -8.07 -4.17
N ILE A 73 0.17 -7.81 -5.32
CA ILE A 73 -0.51 -7.78 -6.62
C ILE A 73 -0.88 -9.21 -7.07
N GLY A 74 -2.10 -9.40 -7.58
CA GLY A 74 -2.56 -10.67 -8.14
C GLY A 74 -2.98 -11.72 -7.10
N SER A 75 -3.06 -11.34 -5.83
CA SER A 75 -3.69 -12.15 -4.79
C SER A 75 -5.13 -11.67 -4.63
N ASP A 76 -6.11 -12.53 -4.96
CA ASP A 76 -7.57 -12.25 -4.85
C ASP A 76 -7.99 -11.83 -3.43
N VAL A 77 -7.19 -12.25 -2.46
CA VAL A 77 -7.24 -11.86 -1.07
C VAL A 77 -6.14 -10.85 -0.77
N ALA A 78 -6.49 -9.76 -0.10
CA ALA A 78 -5.58 -8.88 0.62
C ALA A 78 -4.82 -9.70 1.67
N VAL A 79 -3.79 -10.43 1.24
CA VAL A 79 -3.00 -11.29 2.11
C VAL A 79 -1.88 -10.47 2.71
N SER A 80 -2.08 -10.12 3.97
CA SER A 80 -1.01 -9.88 4.93
C SER A 80 -0.12 -11.12 4.98
N PHE A 81 1.09 -11.04 4.42
CA PHE A 81 2.12 -12.03 4.73
C PHE A 81 2.79 -11.63 6.05
N GLY A 82 2.10 -11.95 7.15
CA GLY A 82 2.67 -12.15 8.47
C GLY A 82 2.25 -13.54 8.91
N GLY A 83 3.18 -14.49 8.92
CA GLY A 83 2.90 -15.81 9.50
C GLY A 83 2.38 -15.64 10.92
N ALA A 84 1.29 -16.35 11.22
CA ALA A 84 0.53 -16.30 12.47
C ALA A 84 -0.34 -15.03 12.65
N MET A 85 -1.64 -15.25 12.49
CA MET A 85 -2.66 -14.88 13.48
C MET A 85 -2.34 -13.63 14.32
N GLU A 86 -2.57 -12.44 13.79
CA GLU A 86 -3.02 -11.27 14.54
C GLU A 86 -3.19 -10.14 13.52
N HIS A 87 -4.37 -9.51 13.53
CA HIS A 87 -4.71 -8.39 12.67
C HIS A 87 -3.79 -7.21 12.98
N THR A 88 -2.58 -7.19 12.43
CA THR A 88 -1.69 -6.05 12.53
C THR A 88 -1.58 -5.43 11.16
N LEU A 89 -2.47 -4.47 10.94
CA LEU A 89 -2.35 -3.45 9.91
C LEU A 89 -1.03 -2.72 10.16
N VAL A 90 0.02 -3.06 9.40
CA VAL A 90 1.30 -2.36 9.49
C VAL A 90 1.20 -1.11 8.62
N VAL A 91 0.73 -0.02 9.22
CA VAL A 91 0.93 1.32 8.70
C VAL A 91 2.34 1.73 9.13
N ILE A 92 3.26 1.72 8.19
CA ILE A 92 4.67 2.09 8.39
C ILE A 92 4.88 3.58 8.24
#